data_AF-A0A920KS25-F1
#
_entry.id   AF-A0A920KS25-F1
#
_cell.length_a   1.000
_cell.length_b   1.000
_cell.length_c   1.000
_cell.angle_alpha   90.00
_cell.angle_beta   90.00
_cell.angle_gamma   90.00
#
_symmetry.space_group_name_H-M   'P 1'
#
loop_
_entity.id
_entity.type
_entity.pdbx_description
1 polymer ?
#
loop_
_entity_poly.entity_id
_entity_poly.type
_entity_poly.pdbx_seq_one_letter_code
_entity_poly.pdbx_strand_id
1 'polypeptide(L)' 'MNLPLYDIIKNYKKLDRGTKYLVHCQTGYRSMIASSILRNYDFDVVEIKDGLQGFIKSNSKD' A
#
# COMPACT_ATOMS: atom_id res chain seq x y z
N MET A 1 -6.69 5.23 -5.58
CA MET A 1 -7.65 4.28 -4.99
C MET A 1 -7.49 4.29 -3.48
N ASN A 2 -8.58 4.29 -2.70
CA ASN A 2 -8.52 4.13 -1.25
C ASN A 2 -9.12 2.78 -0.85
N LEU A 3 -8.31 1.91 -0.24
CA LEU A 3 -8.74 0.63 0.29
C LEU A 3 -8.21 0.48 1.73
N PRO A 4 -9.04 0.72 2.76
CA PRO A 4 -8.61 0.62 4.15
C PRO A 4 -8.08 -0.78 4.48
N LEU A 5 -7.03 -0.86 5.30
CA LEU A 5 -6.41 -2.12 5.70
C LEU A 5 -7.44 -3.09 6.33
N TYR A 6 -8.35 -2.57 7.15
CA TYR A 6 -9.41 -3.37 7.79
C TYR A 6 -10.29 -4.12 6.78
N ASP A 7 -10.51 -3.54 5.61
CA ASP A 7 -11.42 -4.06 4.59
C ASP A 7 -10.70 -4.84 3.48
N ILE A 8 -9.36 -4.95 3.55
CA ILE A 8 -8.53 -5.46 2.44
C ILE A 8 -8.90 -6.90 2.07
N ILE A 9 -9.09 -7.77 3.06
CA ILE A 9 -9.43 -9.19 2.83
C ILE A 9 -10.81 -9.34 2.18
N LYS A 10 -11.75 -8.44 2.50
CA LYS A 10 -13.10 -8.47 1.93
C LYS A 10 -13.15 -7.95 0.49
N ASN A 11 -12.19 -7.12 0.11
CA ASN A 11 -12.27 -6.30 -1.11
C ASN A 11 -11.09 -6.45 -2.07
N TYR A 12 -10.05 -7.23 -1.76
CA TYR A 12 -8.87 -7.38 -2.62
C TYR A 12 -9.22 -7.84 -4.04
N LYS A 13 -10.31 -8.59 -4.21
CA LYS A 13 -10.78 -9.08 -5.52
C LYS A 13 -11.19 -7.96 -6.49
N LYS A 14 -11.33 -6.73 -6.02
CA LYS A 14 -11.57 -5.53 -6.86
C LYS A 14 -10.30 -5.01 -7.53
N LEU A 15 -9.12 -5.52 -7.14
CA LEU A 15 -7.85 -5.16 -7.75
C LEU A 15 -7.60 -6.04 -8.98
N ASP A 16 -7.14 -5.42 -10.06
CA ASP A 16 -6.76 -6.12 -11.28
C ASP A 16 -5.52 -6.98 -11.05
N ARG A 17 -5.60 -8.24 -11.50
CA ARG A 17 -4.49 -9.18 -11.51
C ARG A 17 -3.45 -8.77 -12.57
N GLY A 18 -2.17 -9.05 -12.31
CA GLY A 18 -1.08 -8.73 -13.23
C GLY A 18 -0.65 -7.25 -13.25
N THR A 19 -1.35 -6.37 -12.52
CA THR A 19 -0.92 -4.98 -12.31
C THR A 19 0.02 -4.90 -11.11
N LYS A 20 1.10 -4.13 -11.25
CA LYS A 20 2.00 -3.80 -10.14
C LYS A 20 1.46 -2.62 -9.35
N TYR A 21 1.23 -2.79 -8.06
CA TYR A 21 0.70 -1.74 -7.19
C TYR A 21 1.75 -1.13 -6.25
N LEU A 22 1.70 0.18 -6.11
CA LEU A 22 2.35 0.89 -5.01
C LEU A 22 1.38 1.03 -3.85
N VAL A 23 1.77 0.55 -2.67
CA VAL A 23 0.91 0.55 -1.47
C VAL A 23 1.44 1.55 -0.45
N HIS A 24 0.58 2.45 0.01
CA HIS A 24 0.95 3.45 1.01
C HIS A 24 -0.14 3.63 2.07
N CYS A 25 0.26 4.26 3.17
CA CYS A 25 -0.58 4.68 4.26
C CYS A 25 0.04 5.97 4.81
N GLN A 26 -0.30 6.37 6.03
CA GLN A 26 0.25 7.59 6.59
C GLN A 26 1.76 7.51 6.87
N THR A 27 2.22 6.46 7.54
CA THR A 27 3.60 6.32 8.07
C THR A 27 4.32 5.02 7.68
N GLY A 28 3.73 4.23 6.77
CA GLY A 28 4.33 2.99 6.24
C GLY A 28 3.85 1.68 6.91
N TYR A 29 3.63 1.66 8.23
CA TYR A 29 3.33 0.40 8.94
C TYR A 29 2.11 -0.38 8.40
N ARG A 30 0.97 0.30 8.19
CA ARG A 30 -0.23 -0.35 7.63
C ARG A 30 -0.04 -0.83 6.19
N SER A 31 0.85 -0.18 5.44
CA SER A 31 1.18 -0.57 4.05
C SER A 31 2.01 -1.82 3.99
N MET A 32 2.92 -1.99 4.96
CA MET A 32 3.70 -3.21 5.12
C MET A 32 2.79 -4.41 5.42
N ILE A 33 1.82 -4.26 6.33
CA ILE A 33 0.81 -5.29 6.61
C ILE A 33 -0.05 -5.56 5.36
N ALA A 34 -0.59 -4.52 4.72
CA ALA A 34 -1.39 -4.66 3.51
C ALA A 34 -0.63 -5.40 2.41
N SER A 35 0.66 -5.07 2.21
CA SER A 35 1.50 -5.67 1.18
C SER A 35 1.77 -7.14 1.48
N SER A 36 2.00 -7.51 2.75
CA SER A 36 2.12 -8.92 3.16
C SER A 36 0.84 -9.72 2.84
N ILE A 37 -0.33 -9.17 3.18
CA ILE A 37 -1.62 -9.80 2.88
C ILE A 37 -1.82 -9.96 1.36
N LEU A 38 -1.56 -8.90 0.59
CA LEU A 38 -1.75 -8.93 -0.87
C LEU A 38 -0.76 -9.88 -1.56
N ARG A 39 0.49 -9.99 -1.08
CA ARG A 39 1.46 -10.98 -1.57
C ARG A 39 1.00 -12.42 -1.34
N ASN A 40 0.36 -12.70 -0.20
CA ASN A 40 -0.25 -14.02 0.06
C ASN A 40 -1.40 -14.36 -0.90
N TYR A 41 -1.96 -13.36 -1.60
CA TYR A 41 -2.95 -13.55 -2.66
C TYR A 41 -2.35 -13.35 -4.07
N ASP A 42 -1.03 -13.46 -4.22
CA ASP A 42 -0.31 -13.39 -5.51
C ASP A 42 -0.40 -12.03 -6.24
N PHE A 43 -0.52 -10.93 -5.50
CA PHE A 43 -0.35 -9.59 -6.10
C PHE A 43 1.11 -9.14 -6.11
N ASP A 44 1.55 -8.54 -7.22
CA ASP A 44 2.81 -7.79 -7.28
C ASP A 44 2.61 -6.40 -6.66
N VAL A 45 3.14 -6.22 -5.46
CA VAL A 45 3.02 -4.99 -4.69
C VAL A 45 4.35 -4.55 -4.11
N VAL A 46 4.55 -3.23 -4.07
CA VAL A 46 5.69 -2.59 -3.42
C VAL A 46 5.15 -1.53 -2.45
N GLU A 47 5.50 -1.65 -1.17
CA GLU A 47 5.15 -0.65 -0.18
C GLU A 47 6.07 0.58 -0.25
N ILE A 48 5.49 1.74 0.02
CA ILE A 48 6.24 2.99 0.11
C ILE A 48 6.76 3.17 1.53
N LYS A 49 8.09 3.21 1.67
CA LYS A 49 8.76 3.49 2.94
C LYS A 49 8.30 4.83 3.52
N ASP A 50 8.05 4.87 4.83
CA ASP A 50 7.55 6.03 5.58
C ASP A 50 6.17 6.58 5.14
N GLY A 51 5.49 5.90 4.21
CA GLY A 51 4.17 6.28 3.72
C GLY A 51 4.12 7.70 3.14
N LEU A 52 2.93 8.30 3.20
CA LEU A 52 2.70 9.65 2.67
C LEU A 52 3.54 10.71 3.40
N GLN A 53 3.79 10.54 4.70
CA GLN A 53 4.63 11.48 5.45
C GLN A 53 6.07 11.51 4.93
N GLY A 54 6.61 10.39 4.44
CA GLY A 54 7.92 10.35 3.80
C GLY A 54 8.01 11.32 2.62
N PHE A 55 6.99 11.30 1.74
CA PHE A 55 6.92 12.22 0.61
C PHE A 55 6.79 13.69 1.03
N ILE A 56 5.90 13.98 1.98
CA ILE A 56 5.70 15.35 2.47
C ILE A 56 7.01 15.91 3.03
N LYS A 57 7.72 15.12 3.85
CA LYS A 57 9.01 15.51 4.41
C LYS A 57 10.09 15.71 3.35
N SER A 58 10.08 14.89 2.29
CA SER A 58 11.02 15.03 1.18
C SER A 58 10.80 16.33 0.41
N ASN A 59 9.54 16.66 0.07
CA ASN A 59 9.19 17.87 -0.68
C ASN A 59 9.22 19.16 0.15
N SER A 60 9.37 19.05 1.49
CA SER A 60 9.50 20.22 2.37
C SER A 60 10.98 20.60 2.62
N LYS A 61 11.93 19.94 1.94
CA LYS A 61 13.36 20.23 2.01
C LYS A 61 13.90 21.02 0.81
N ASP A 62 13.01 21.47 -0.07
CA ASP A 62 13.30 22.38 -1.19
C ASP A 62 12.89 23.82 -0.85
#